data_AF-A0A7K0S3U4-F1
#
_entry.id   AF-A0A7K0S3U4-F1
#
_cell.length_a   1.000
_cell.length_b   1.000
_cell.length_c   1.000
_cell.angle_alpha   90.00
_cell.angle_beta   90.00
_cell.angle_gamma   90.00
#
_symmetry.space_group_name_H-M   'P 1'
#
loop_
_entity.id
_entity.type
_entity.pdbx_description
1 polymer ?
#
loop_
_entity_poly.entity_id
_entity_poly.type
_entity_poly.pdbx_seq_one_letter_code
_entity_poly.pdbx_strand_id
1 'polypeptide(L)'
;MVKDLVIVGSGPAGYTAAIYAARAQLNPIVYEGSVTAGGALMNTTEVENFPGFTDGIMGPDLMDNMRKQAKRFGAELITDDVVEIDLKSEIKTIKDGSGNTVQAKAVILATGSAYREIGLENEKRLSGRGVSWCATCDGFFFRDQVIAVVGGGDSAVEEATFLTKFASKVVLIHRRDSLRASKIMADRALSNPKIEMLWNTEVTDVLGAEKVEALALRNTVTGEESKRDFTGLFVAIGHIPRSELLLNQIDLDAEGYVKVEGQSTRTNLKGVFACGDLVDHTYRQAITAAGTGCQAALDAEKFLSH
;
A
#
# COMPACT_ATOMS: atom_id res chain seq x y z
N MET A 1 -26.68 -15.66 12.38
CA MET A 1 -25.81 -16.83 12.64
C MET A 1 -24.38 -16.33 12.73
N VAL A 2 -23.60 -16.90 13.66
CA VAL A 2 -22.17 -16.59 13.80
C VAL A 2 -21.41 -17.31 12.69
N LYS A 3 -20.56 -16.59 11.96
CA LYS A 3 -19.71 -17.10 10.88
C LYS A 3 -18.39 -17.60 11.45
N ASP A 4 -17.72 -18.50 10.75
CA ASP A 4 -16.41 -18.97 11.21
C ASP A 4 -15.33 -17.91 10.98
N LEU A 5 -15.31 -17.29 9.80
CA LEU A 5 -14.29 -16.33 9.41
C LEU A 5 -14.85 -15.15 8.62
N VAL A 6 -14.44 -13.94 9.00
CA VAL A 6 -14.62 -12.70 8.22
C VAL A 6 -13.24 -12.14 7.84
N ILE A 7 -13.11 -11.68 6.60
CA ILE A 7 -11.93 -11.02 6.06
C ILE A 7 -12.33 -9.57 5.75
N VAL A 8 -11.56 -8.61 6.27
CA VAL A 8 -11.81 -7.18 6.04
C VAL A 8 -10.71 -6.65 5.11
N GLY A 9 -11.07 -6.37 3.87
CA GLY A 9 -10.16 -5.90 2.82
C GLY A 9 -10.05 -6.87 1.65
N SER A 10 -9.88 -6.30 0.45
CA SER A 10 -9.94 -6.99 -0.85
C SER A 10 -8.70 -6.77 -1.71
N GLY A 11 -7.56 -6.43 -1.11
CA GLY A 11 -6.29 -6.45 -1.82
C GLY A 11 -5.79 -7.87 -2.11
N PRO A 12 -4.57 -8.03 -2.64
CA PRO A 12 -3.93 -9.33 -2.84
C PRO A 12 -3.92 -10.21 -1.60
N ALA A 13 -3.69 -9.61 -0.42
CA ALA A 13 -3.73 -10.30 0.87
C ALA A 13 -5.12 -10.87 1.17
N GLY A 14 -6.16 -10.04 1.11
CA GLY A 14 -7.53 -10.42 1.43
C GLY A 14 -8.07 -11.51 0.50
N TYR A 15 -7.89 -11.36 -0.81
CA TYR A 15 -8.32 -12.39 -1.76
C TYR A 15 -7.53 -13.68 -1.63
N THR A 16 -6.22 -13.63 -1.38
CA THR A 16 -5.45 -14.86 -1.13
C THR A 16 -5.94 -15.57 0.11
N ALA A 17 -6.20 -14.82 1.20
CA ALA A 17 -6.74 -15.40 2.42
C ALA A 17 -8.12 -16.05 2.17
N ALA A 18 -8.98 -15.39 1.39
CA ALA A 18 -10.30 -15.91 1.02
C ALA A 18 -10.21 -17.20 0.21
N ILE A 19 -9.28 -17.29 -0.75
CA ILE A 19 -9.06 -18.49 -1.56
C ILE A 19 -8.67 -19.68 -0.68
N TYR A 20 -7.73 -19.50 0.24
CA TYR A 20 -7.27 -20.56 1.13
C TYR A 20 -8.35 -20.98 2.13
N ALA A 21 -9.01 -20.01 2.78
CA ALA A 21 -10.08 -20.29 3.74
C ALA A 21 -11.31 -20.96 3.09
N ALA A 22 -11.70 -20.53 1.90
CA ALA A 22 -12.82 -21.14 1.17
C ALA A 22 -12.51 -22.59 0.76
N ARG A 23 -11.27 -22.86 0.32
CA ARG A 23 -10.82 -24.24 0.03
C ARG A 23 -10.77 -25.14 1.26
N ALA A 24 -10.55 -24.56 2.44
CA ALA A 24 -10.64 -25.23 3.73
C ALA A 24 -12.08 -25.35 4.27
N GLN A 25 -13.10 -25.04 3.46
CA GLN A 25 -14.52 -25.13 3.82
C GLN A 25 -14.95 -24.21 4.98
N LEU A 26 -14.21 -23.13 5.23
CA LEU A 26 -14.56 -22.13 6.26
C LEU A 26 -15.62 -21.11 5.81
N ASN A 27 -16.07 -21.18 4.55
CA ASN A 27 -17.09 -20.32 3.95
C ASN A 27 -16.88 -18.82 4.31
N PRO A 28 -15.71 -18.23 4.00
CA PRO A 28 -15.36 -16.90 4.50
C PRO A 28 -16.25 -15.82 3.88
N ILE A 29 -16.59 -14.82 4.68
CA ILE A 29 -17.10 -13.54 4.19
C ILE A 29 -15.92 -12.60 3.96
N VAL A 30 -15.91 -11.90 2.83
CA VAL A 30 -14.96 -10.83 2.52
C VAL A 30 -15.72 -9.51 2.39
N TYR A 31 -15.36 -8.52 3.21
CA TYR A 31 -15.77 -7.13 2.99
C TYR A 31 -14.79 -6.48 2.03
N GLU A 32 -15.26 -6.18 0.83
CA GLU A 32 -14.40 -5.69 -0.25
C GLU A 32 -14.20 -4.19 -0.24
N GLY A 33 -15.04 -3.44 0.48
CA GLY A 33 -15.14 -1.99 0.37
C GLY A 33 -16.06 -1.58 -0.78
N SER A 34 -16.77 -0.46 -0.60
CA SER A 34 -17.80 -0.01 -1.57
C SER A 34 -17.17 0.59 -2.83
N VAL A 35 -16.08 1.35 -2.66
CA VAL A 35 -15.39 2.06 -3.74
C VAL A 35 -14.00 1.49 -4.02
N THR A 36 -13.32 0.98 -2.99
CA THR A 36 -11.90 0.59 -3.07
C THR A 36 -11.67 -0.92 -3.25
N ALA A 37 -12.68 -1.64 -3.76
CA ALA A 37 -12.59 -3.08 -3.99
C ALA A 37 -11.41 -3.43 -4.93
N GLY A 38 -10.53 -4.35 -4.51
CA GLY A 38 -9.28 -4.67 -5.22
C GLY A 38 -8.04 -3.93 -4.68
N GLY A 39 -8.21 -2.92 -3.83
CA GLY A 39 -7.12 -2.20 -3.19
C GLY A 39 -6.27 -1.34 -4.14
N ALA A 40 -5.02 -1.08 -3.76
CA ALA A 40 -4.15 -0.13 -4.46
C ALA A 40 -3.87 -0.48 -5.93
N LEU A 41 -3.89 -1.77 -6.29
CA LEU A 41 -3.66 -2.22 -7.66
C LEU A 41 -4.77 -1.80 -8.64
N MET A 42 -5.93 -1.38 -8.16
CA MET A 42 -6.97 -0.81 -9.05
C MET A 42 -6.55 0.51 -9.69
N ASN A 43 -5.57 1.20 -9.09
CA ASN A 43 -5.07 2.49 -9.55
C ASN A 43 -3.74 2.37 -10.30
N THR A 44 -3.19 1.16 -10.44
CA THR A 44 -1.99 0.94 -11.26
C THR A 44 -2.37 0.54 -12.69
N THR A 45 -1.46 0.82 -13.63
CA THR A 45 -1.60 0.38 -15.01
C THR A 45 -1.09 -1.05 -15.14
N GLU A 46 0.18 -1.25 -15.44
CA GLU A 46 0.80 -2.55 -15.68
C GLU A 46 1.56 -3.06 -14.46
N VAL A 47 1.46 -4.36 -14.21
CA VAL A 47 2.16 -5.09 -13.14
C VAL A 47 3.06 -6.14 -13.79
N GLU A 48 4.37 -5.90 -13.76
CA GLU A 48 5.37 -6.81 -14.34
C GLU A 48 6.06 -7.70 -13.28
N ASN A 49 5.86 -7.40 -12.00
CA ASN A 49 6.60 -8.02 -10.89
C ASN A 49 5.76 -9.02 -10.06
N PHE A 50 4.53 -9.31 -10.48
CA PHE A 50 3.73 -10.41 -9.90
C PHE A 50 3.99 -11.70 -10.69
N PRO A 51 4.58 -12.75 -10.06
CA PRO A 51 5.01 -13.93 -10.78
C PRO A 51 3.82 -14.71 -11.37
N GLY A 52 4.01 -15.26 -12.57
CA GLY A 52 3.00 -16.01 -13.31
C GLY A 52 2.44 -15.29 -14.55
N PHE A 53 2.79 -14.01 -14.74
CA PHE A 53 2.39 -13.20 -15.90
C PHE A 53 3.65 -12.78 -16.67
N THR A 54 4.04 -13.57 -17.67
CA THR A 54 5.30 -13.37 -18.42
C THR A 54 5.35 -12.08 -19.22
N ASP A 55 4.19 -11.62 -19.67
CA ASP A 55 4.03 -10.42 -20.49
C ASP A 55 3.44 -9.25 -19.68
N GLY A 56 3.48 -9.34 -18.34
CA GLY A 56 2.78 -8.40 -17.46
C GLY A 56 1.26 -8.62 -17.41
N ILE A 57 0.60 -7.86 -16.53
CA ILE A 57 -0.87 -7.83 -16.41
C ILE A 57 -1.32 -6.47 -15.91
N MET A 58 -2.49 -6.00 -16.36
CA MET A 58 -3.08 -4.80 -15.79
C MET A 58 -3.47 -5.02 -14.32
N GLY A 59 -3.19 -4.05 -13.45
CA GLY A 59 -3.53 -4.10 -12.02
C GLY A 59 -4.99 -4.48 -11.76
N PRO A 60 -5.98 -3.82 -12.40
CA PRO A 60 -7.39 -4.19 -12.30
C PRO A 60 -7.70 -5.62 -12.75
N ASP A 61 -7.06 -6.10 -13.82
CA ASP A 61 -7.28 -7.46 -14.34
C ASP A 61 -6.71 -8.53 -13.38
N LEU A 62 -5.56 -8.24 -12.76
CA LEU A 62 -5.00 -9.10 -11.71
C LEU A 62 -5.96 -9.21 -10.52
N MET A 63 -6.53 -8.08 -10.06
CA MET A 63 -7.49 -8.07 -8.94
C MET A 63 -8.81 -8.75 -9.28
N ASP A 64 -9.34 -8.54 -10.48
CA ASP A 64 -10.54 -9.25 -10.92
C ASP A 64 -10.31 -10.76 -11.04
N ASN A 65 -9.13 -11.20 -11.50
CA ASN A 65 -8.76 -12.62 -11.50
C ASN A 65 -8.73 -13.21 -10.08
N MET A 66 -8.09 -12.52 -9.12
CA MET A 66 -8.05 -12.97 -7.71
C MET A 66 -9.45 -13.00 -7.08
N ARG A 67 -10.27 -11.98 -7.36
CA ARG A 67 -11.67 -11.90 -6.91
C ARG A 67 -12.51 -13.06 -7.44
N LYS A 68 -12.43 -13.33 -8.76
CA LYS A 68 -13.11 -14.46 -9.40
C LYS A 68 -12.66 -15.79 -8.83
N GLN A 69 -11.37 -15.93 -8.52
CA GLN A 69 -10.84 -17.14 -7.90
C GLN A 69 -11.38 -17.35 -6.47
N ALA A 70 -11.43 -16.30 -5.65
CA ALA A 70 -12.03 -16.37 -4.32
C ALA A 70 -13.52 -16.79 -4.39
N LYS A 71 -14.30 -16.14 -5.27
CA LYS A 71 -15.72 -16.47 -5.47
C LYS A 71 -15.92 -17.91 -5.98
N ARG A 72 -15.07 -18.38 -6.90
CA ARG A 72 -15.13 -19.74 -7.46
C ARG A 72 -15.02 -20.82 -6.37
N PHE A 73 -14.23 -20.58 -5.33
CA PHE A 73 -14.06 -21.53 -4.23
C PHE A 73 -15.11 -21.37 -3.11
N GLY A 74 -16.02 -20.41 -3.22
CA GLY A 74 -17.15 -20.24 -2.29
C GLY A 74 -17.00 -19.12 -1.27
N ALA A 75 -16.07 -18.19 -1.45
CA ALA A 75 -16.05 -16.98 -0.64
C ALA A 75 -17.29 -16.12 -0.91
N GLU A 76 -17.95 -15.67 0.15
CA GLU A 76 -19.06 -14.72 0.11
C GLU A 76 -18.46 -13.29 0.07
N LEU A 77 -18.77 -12.53 -0.98
CA LEU A 77 -18.19 -11.21 -1.19
C LEU A 77 -19.24 -10.14 -0.92
N ILE A 78 -18.98 -9.25 0.04
CA ILE A 78 -19.82 -8.11 0.39
C ILE A 78 -19.14 -6.83 -0.09
N THR A 79 -19.76 -6.16 -1.06
CA THR A 79 -19.29 -4.89 -1.61
C THR A 79 -19.83 -3.73 -0.77
N ASP A 80 -19.28 -3.59 0.44
CA ASP A 80 -19.57 -2.49 1.37
C ASP A 80 -18.35 -2.23 2.25
N ASP A 81 -18.29 -1.04 2.85
CA ASP A 81 -17.26 -0.67 3.80
C ASP A 81 -17.63 -1.13 5.21
N VAL A 82 -16.65 -1.68 5.93
CA VAL A 82 -16.79 -1.85 7.38
C VAL A 82 -16.64 -0.48 8.03
N VAL A 83 -17.62 -0.08 8.84
CA VAL A 83 -17.65 1.22 9.52
C VAL A 83 -17.43 1.12 11.02
N GLU A 84 -17.63 -0.07 11.59
CA GLU A 84 -17.44 -0.34 13.01
C GLU A 84 -17.03 -1.80 13.21
N ILE A 85 -16.08 -2.05 14.12
CA ILE A 85 -15.61 -3.39 14.46
C ILE A 85 -15.35 -3.51 15.97
N ASP A 86 -15.86 -4.57 16.59
CA ASP A 86 -15.50 -4.98 17.96
C ASP A 86 -14.76 -6.32 17.91
N LEU A 87 -13.49 -6.29 18.32
CA LEU A 87 -12.56 -7.41 18.27
C LEU A 87 -12.25 -8.02 19.64
N LYS A 88 -12.64 -7.35 20.73
CA LYS A 88 -12.26 -7.72 22.11
C LYS A 88 -13.04 -8.92 22.63
N SER A 89 -14.30 -9.02 22.22
CA SER A 89 -15.19 -10.13 22.56
C SER A 89 -14.73 -11.44 21.92
N GLU A 90 -15.10 -12.60 22.48
CA GLU A 90 -14.78 -13.91 21.89
C GLU A 90 -15.35 -14.04 20.47
N ILE A 91 -16.62 -13.65 20.32
CA ILE A 91 -17.26 -13.47 19.02
C ILE A 91 -17.10 -12.03 18.59
N LYS A 92 -16.47 -11.84 17.43
CA LYS A 92 -16.17 -10.54 16.83
C LYS A 92 -17.42 -10.00 16.16
N THR A 93 -17.63 -8.69 16.21
CA THR A 93 -18.76 -8.03 15.57
C THR A 93 -18.26 -7.05 14.51
N ILE A 94 -18.75 -7.17 13.30
CA ILE A 94 -18.39 -6.35 12.14
C ILE A 94 -19.68 -5.70 11.63
N LYS A 95 -19.69 -4.38 11.48
CA LYS A 95 -20.83 -3.62 10.96
C LYS A 95 -20.45 -2.87 9.69
N ASP A 96 -21.29 -2.98 8.68
CA ASP A 96 -21.09 -2.31 7.39
C ASP A 96 -21.83 -0.98 7.27
N GLY A 97 -21.50 -0.24 6.21
CA GLY A 97 -22.09 1.07 5.90
C GLY A 97 -23.60 1.02 5.65
N SER A 98 -24.10 -0.12 5.16
CA SER A 98 -25.53 -0.39 4.98
C SER A 98 -26.28 -0.70 6.29
N GLY A 99 -25.56 -0.81 7.41
CA GLY A 99 -26.12 -1.08 8.74
C GLY A 99 -26.35 -2.56 9.04
N ASN A 100 -25.85 -3.47 8.21
CA ASN A 100 -25.84 -4.90 8.53
C ASN A 100 -24.74 -5.20 9.55
N THR A 101 -25.00 -6.22 10.37
CA THR A 101 -24.06 -6.70 11.38
C THR A 101 -23.77 -8.17 11.15
N VAL A 102 -22.49 -8.51 11.03
CA VAL A 102 -21.99 -9.87 10.95
C VAL A 102 -21.21 -10.20 12.23
N GLN A 103 -21.43 -11.39 12.74
CA GLN A 103 -20.67 -11.93 13.87
C GLN A 103 -19.77 -13.05 13.40
N ALA A 104 -18.54 -13.12 13.92
CA ALA A 104 -17.55 -14.11 13.50
C ALA A 104 -16.71 -14.65 14.66
N LYS A 105 -16.27 -15.91 14.58
CA LYS A 105 -15.31 -16.49 15.55
C LYS A 105 -13.90 -15.94 15.32
N ALA A 106 -13.51 -15.76 14.06
CA ALA A 106 -12.22 -15.23 13.67
C ALA A 106 -12.33 -14.09 12.64
N VAL A 107 -11.34 -13.19 12.65
CA VAL A 107 -11.23 -12.07 11.70
C VAL A 107 -9.81 -11.98 11.14
N ILE A 108 -9.68 -11.83 9.81
CA ILE A 108 -8.43 -11.44 9.14
C ILE A 108 -8.55 -9.99 8.70
N LEU A 109 -7.61 -9.16 9.15
CA LEU A 109 -7.47 -7.76 8.81
C LEU A 109 -6.48 -7.62 7.65
N ALA A 110 -7.00 -7.24 6.48
CA ALA A 110 -6.26 -7.10 5.23
C ALA A 110 -6.57 -5.74 4.58
N THR A 111 -6.75 -4.70 5.40
CA THR A 111 -7.17 -3.35 4.98
C THR A 111 -6.06 -2.57 4.25
N GLY A 112 -4.82 -3.07 4.29
CA GLY A 112 -3.68 -2.51 3.58
C GLY A 112 -3.22 -1.16 4.12
N SER A 113 -2.54 -0.40 3.26
CA SER A 113 -2.10 0.97 3.54
C SER A 113 -2.42 1.88 2.35
N ALA A 114 -2.42 3.18 2.58
CA ALA A 114 -2.52 4.20 1.54
C ALA A 114 -1.20 4.97 1.45
N TYR A 115 -0.88 5.44 0.25
CA TYR A 115 0.23 6.38 0.06
C TYR A 115 -0.10 7.72 0.71
N ARG A 116 0.91 8.38 1.28
CA ARG A 116 0.80 9.80 1.60
C ARG A 116 0.99 10.59 0.32
N GLU A 117 0.02 11.46 0.03
CA GLU A 117 0.02 12.34 -1.13
C GLU A 117 0.52 13.73 -0.75
N ILE A 118 1.06 14.47 -1.73
CA ILE A 118 1.37 15.90 -1.57
C ILE A 118 0.05 16.68 -1.39
N GLY A 119 -1.01 16.22 -2.07
CA GLY A 119 -2.35 16.79 -2.01
C GLY A 119 -2.65 17.73 -3.17
N LEU A 120 -1.97 17.55 -4.31
CA LEU A 120 -2.12 18.40 -5.49
C LEU A 120 -3.16 17.80 -6.46
N GLU A 121 -3.96 18.64 -7.11
CA GLU A 121 -4.94 18.18 -8.10
C GLU A 121 -4.25 17.43 -9.26
N ASN A 122 -3.16 17.99 -9.77
CA ASN A 122 -2.42 17.39 -10.87
C ASN A 122 -1.61 16.16 -10.47
N GLU A 123 -1.25 15.99 -9.19
CA GLU A 123 -0.68 14.74 -8.68
C GLU A 123 -1.66 13.57 -8.93
N LYS A 124 -2.94 13.77 -8.59
CA LYS A 124 -3.98 12.77 -8.84
C LYS A 124 -4.27 12.59 -10.31
N ARG A 125 -4.44 13.69 -11.05
CA ARG A 125 -4.81 13.67 -12.48
C ARG A 125 -3.75 12.96 -13.34
N LEU A 126 -2.47 13.10 -12.99
CA LEU A 126 -1.34 12.53 -13.72
C LEU A 126 -0.81 11.22 -13.10
N SER A 127 -1.55 10.61 -12.16
CA SER A 127 -1.29 9.27 -11.63
C SER A 127 -1.16 8.25 -12.76
N GLY A 128 -0.08 7.45 -12.74
CA GLY A 128 0.23 6.48 -13.80
C GLY A 128 0.65 7.10 -15.13
N ARG A 129 0.77 8.43 -15.20
CA ARG A 129 1.18 9.21 -16.39
C ARG A 129 2.38 10.09 -16.08
N GLY A 130 3.32 9.55 -15.31
CA GLY A 130 4.52 10.25 -14.83
C GLY A 130 4.50 10.53 -13.33
N VAL A 131 3.35 10.48 -12.65
CA VAL A 131 3.30 10.48 -11.18
C VAL A 131 3.19 9.04 -10.67
N SER A 132 4.03 8.70 -9.69
CA SER A 132 4.04 7.40 -9.01
C SER A 132 4.29 7.55 -7.52
N TRP A 133 3.79 6.60 -6.72
CA TRP A 133 4.12 6.47 -5.30
C TRP A 133 4.93 5.18 -5.01
N CYS A 134 5.40 4.49 -6.05
CA CYS A 134 6.13 3.23 -5.91
C CYS A 134 7.29 3.15 -6.92
N ALA A 135 8.50 3.50 -6.48
CA ALA A 135 9.70 3.37 -7.31
C ALA A 135 9.97 1.93 -7.80
N THR A 136 9.72 0.92 -6.97
CA THR A 136 9.94 -0.50 -7.34
C THR A 136 8.95 -1.03 -8.36
N CYS A 137 7.77 -0.42 -8.45
CA CYS A 137 6.74 -0.75 -9.41
C CYS A 137 7.06 -0.12 -10.77
N ASP A 138 7.31 1.20 -10.78
CA ASP A 138 7.28 1.96 -12.04
C ASP A 138 8.66 2.44 -12.51
N GLY A 139 9.70 2.31 -11.67
CA GLY A 139 11.03 2.89 -11.94
C GLY A 139 11.66 2.43 -13.25
N PHE A 140 11.33 1.22 -13.72
CA PHE A 140 11.82 0.67 -14.98
C PHE A 140 11.38 1.50 -16.21
N PHE A 141 10.18 2.10 -16.19
CA PHE A 141 9.64 2.88 -17.30
C PHE A 141 10.36 4.23 -17.54
N PHE A 142 11.19 4.67 -16.58
CA PHE A 142 11.90 5.96 -16.62
C PHE A 142 13.37 5.83 -16.99
N ARG A 143 13.72 4.77 -17.73
CA ARG A 143 15.09 4.53 -18.20
C ARG A 143 15.66 5.72 -18.98
N ASP A 144 16.86 6.13 -18.61
CA ASP A 144 17.60 7.25 -19.20
C ASP A 144 16.93 8.63 -19.09
N GLN A 145 15.88 8.76 -18.27
CA GLN A 145 15.16 10.02 -18.07
C GLN A 145 15.60 10.78 -16.81
N VAL A 146 15.23 12.06 -16.73
CA VAL A 146 15.43 12.91 -15.55
C VAL A 146 14.13 12.97 -14.75
N ILE A 147 14.18 12.47 -13.52
CA ILE A 147 13.00 12.32 -12.66
C ILE A 147 13.22 12.98 -11.30
N ALA A 148 12.11 13.31 -10.63
CA ALA A 148 12.10 13.84 -9.28
C ALA A 148 11.62 12.79 -8.28
N VAL A 149 12.20 12.80 -7.08
CA VAL A 149 11.70 12.07 -5.91
C VAL A 149 11.40 13.11 -4.83
N VAL A 150 10.20 13.09 -4.26
CA VAL A 150 9.82 13.99 -3.16
C VAL A 150 9.82 13.23 -1.85
N GLY A 151 10.60 13.71 -0.88
CA GLY A 151 10.64 13.13 0.46
C GLY A 151 11.93 13.43 1.20
N GLY A 152 12.10 12.83 2.38
CA GLY A 152 13.36 12.98 3.12
C GLY A 152 13.55 12.07 4.33
N GLY A 153 12.72 11.03 4.45
CA GLY A 153 12.99 9.90 5.33
C GLY A 153 13.76 8.80 4.59
N ASP A 154 13.95 7.66 5.24
CA ASP A 154 14.65 6.52 4.66
C ASP A 154 14.02 6.05 3.35
N SER A 155 12.69 5.95 3.28
CA SER A 155 12.00 5.55 2.05
C SER A 155 12.34 6.43 0.84
N ALA A 156 12.39 7.75 1.01
CA ALA A 156 12.73 8.67 -0.08
C ALA A 156 14.17 8.47 -0.58
N VAL A 157 15.09 8.23 0.35
CA VAL A 157 16.51 8.00 0.05
C VAL A 157 16.73 6.63 -0.60
N GLU A 158 16.05 5.60 -0.12
CA GLU A 158 16.06 4.26 -0.71
C GLU A 158 15.46 4.26 -2.12
N GLU A 159 14.30 4.88 -2.31
CA GLU A 159 13.65 4.99 -3.62
C GLU A 159 14.49 5.80 -4.61
N ALA A 160 15.02 6.96 -4.20
CA ALA A 160 15.92 7.75 -5.05
C ALA A 160 17.16 6.94 -5.46
N THR A 161 17.76 6.21 -4.52
CA THR A 161 18.91 5.34 -4.80
C THR A 161 18.54 4.21 -5.75
N PHE A 162 17.40 3.55 -5.55
CA PHE A 162 16.90 2.49 -6.41
C PHE A 162 16.69 2.99 -7.85
N LEU A 163 16.07 4.16 -8.00
CA LEU A 163 15.76 4.76 -9.30
C LEU A 163 17.02 5.13 -10.11
N THR A 164 18.17 5.35 -9.48
CA THR A 164 19.43 5.60 -10.21
C THR A 164 19.90 4.44 -11.09
N LYS A 165 19.35 3.23 -10.87
CA LYS A 165 19.57 2.05 -11.73
C LYS A 165 18.97 2.23 -13.12
N PHE A 166 17.92 3.06 -13.26
CA PHE A 166 17.19 3.25 -14.50
C PHE A 166 17.35 4.67 -15.03
N ALA A 167 17.12 5.68 -14.19
CA ALA A 167 17.15 7.07 -14.58
C ALA A 167 18.57 7.55 -14.95
N SER A 168 18.66 8.54 -15.85
CA SER A 168 19.91 9.25 -16.13
C SER A 168 20.27 10.21 -14.99
N LYS A 169 19.25 10.79 -14.34
CA LYS A 169 19.40 11.64 -13.16
C LYS A 169 18.15 11.59 -12.27
N VAL A 170 18.36 11.57 -10.95
CA VAL A 170 17.32 11.63 -9.93
C VAL A 170 17.51 12.90 -9.12
N VAL A 171 16.49 13.76 -9.06
CA VAL A 171 16.49 14.95 -8.21
C VAL A 171 15.68 14.65 -6.96
N LEU A 172 16.35 14.52 -5.81
CA LEU A 172 15.69 14.35 -4.52
C LEU A 172 15.28 15.71 -3.98
N ILE A 173 13.98 15.99 -3.93
CA ILE A 173 13.40 17.24 -3.49
C ILE A 173 12.98 17.10 -2.03
N HIS A 174 13.54 17.96 -1.17
CA HIS A 174 13.19 17.99 0.24
C HIS A 174 12.89 19.41 0.73
N ARG A 175 11.80 19.55 1.47
CA ARG A 175 11.30 20.85 1.97
C ARG A 175 12.12 21.49 3.09
N ARG A 176 13.12 20.78 3.63
CA ARG A 176 14.03 21.26 4.68
C ARG A 176 15.47 21.24 4.20
N ASP A 177 16.39 21.66 5.05
CA ASP A 177 17.83 21.69 4.84
C ASP A 177 18.55 20.40 5.30
N SER A 178 17.80 19.44 5.85
CA SER A 178 18.31 18.22 6.44
C SER A 178 17.33 17.05 6.26
N LEU A 179 17.87 15.86 6.02
CA LEU A 179 17.09 14.61 5.91
C LEU A 179 16.80 14.04 7.31
N ARG A 180 15.64 13.40 7.46
CA ARG A 180 15.33 12.51 8.60
C ARG A 180 15.95 11.12 8.43
N ALA A 181 16.34 10.77 7.20
CA ALA A 181 16.95 9.49 6.90
C ALA A 181 18.18 9.19 7.77
N SER A 182 18.45 7.92 8.00
CA SER A 182 19.66 7.47 8.70
C SER A 182 20.90 8.04 8.00
N LYS A 183 21.90 8.44 8.79
CA LYS A 183 23.09 9.11 8.28
C LYS A 183 23.79 8.33 7.18
N ILE A 184 23.91 7.00 7.34
CA ILE A 184 24.59 6.14 6.36
C ILE A 184 23.82 6.11 5.03
N MET A 185 22.48 6.07 5.06
CA MET A 185 21.69 6.11 3.84
C MET A 185 21.77 7.48 3.15
N ALA A 186 21.65 8.56 3.92
CA ALA A 186 21.80 9.92 3.41
C ALA A 186 23.17 10.14 2.76
N ASP A 187 24.27 9.76 3.43
CA ASP A 187 25.63 9.90 2.91
C ASP A 187 25.83 9.11 1.60
N ARG A 188 25.25 7.89 1.50
CA ARG A 188 25.29 7.08 0.27
C ARG A 188 24.52 7.72 -0.88
N ALA A 189 23.34 8.28 -0.62
CA ALA A 189 22.58 8.94 -1.67
C ALA A 189 23.25 10.25 -2.13
N LEU A 190 23.76 11.06 -1.19
CA LEU A 190 24.43 12.32 -1.50
C LEU A 190 25.78 12.12 -2.21
N SER A 191 26.42 10.97 -2.06
CA SER A 191 27.65 10.62 -2.79
C SER A 191 27.40 9.98 -4.16
N ASN A 192 26.15 9.66 -4.51
CA ASN A 192 25.80 9.10 -5.80
C ASN A 192 25.75 10.22 -6.86
N PRO A 193 26.58 10.16 -7.93
CA PRO A 193 26.67 11.24 -8.93
C PRO A 193 25.40 11.40 -9.77
N LYS A 194 24.49 10.41 -9.77
CA LYS A 194 23.19 10.52 -10.44
C LYS A 194 22.12 11.21 -9.57
N ILE A 195 22.38 11.38 -8.27
CA ILE A 195 21.44 12.03 -7.35
C ILE A 195 21.85 13.49 -7.18
N GLU A 196 20.94 14.39 -7.52
CA GLU A 196 21.02 15.80 -7.16
C GLU A 196 20.06 16.07 -6.00
N MET A 197 20.55 16.74 -4.97
CA MET A 197 19.72 17.13 -3.84
C MET A 197 19.19 18.55 -4.02
N LEU A 198 17.87 18.73 -3.94
CA LEU A 198 17.19 20.02 -3.98
C LEU A 198 16.57 20.31 -2.61
N TRP A 199 17.34 21.01 -1.77
CA TRP A 199 16.96 21.36 -0.40
C TRP A 199 15.99 22.52 -0.33
N ASN A 200 15.34 22.66 0.83
CA ASN A 200 14.42 23.75 1.14
C ASN A 200 13.42 24.01 0.02
N THR A 201 12.92 22.95 -0.62
CA THR A 201 12.07 23.05 -1.80
C THR A 201 10.88 22.12 -1.66
N GLU A 202 9.72 22.62 -2.01
CA GLU A 202 8.50 21.83 -2.12
C GLU A 202 7.94 21.90 -3.54
N VAL A 203 7.23 20.85 -3.93
CA VAL A 203 6.48 20.82 -5.19
C VAL A 203 5.15 21.49 -4.95
N THR A 204 4.86 22.54 -5.71
CA THR A 204 3.62 23.30 -5.62
C THR A 204 2.61 22.92 -6.69
N ASP A 205 3.06 22.34 -7.82
CA ASP A 205 2.20 21.76 -8.84
C ASP A 205 2.94 20.74 -9.72
N VAL A 206 2.19 19.82 -10.33
CA VAL A 206 2.68 18.88 -11.34
C VAL A 206 2.18 19.34 -12.71
N LEU A 207 3.10 19.71 -13.61
CA LEU A 207 2.75 20.34 -14.88
C LEU A 207 2.75 19.33 -16.01
N GLY A 208 1.77 19.46 -16.91
CA GLY A 208 1.66 18.68 -18.14
C GLY A 208 0.21 18.35 -18.50
N ALA A 209 -0.08 18.24 -19.80
CA ALA A 209 -1.45 18.00 -20.27
C ALA A 209 -1.85 16.53 -20.11
N GLU A 210 -1.15 15.62 -20.78
CA GLU A 210 -1.46 14.18 -20.75
C GLU A 210 -0.54 13.37 -19.83
N LYS A 211 0.69 13.85 -19.65
CA LYS A 211 1.73 13.24 -18.82
C LYS A 211 2.57 14.33 -18.16
N VAL A 212 3.37 13.97 -17.17
CA VAL A 212 4.30 14.89 -16.50
C VAL A 212 5.34 15.44 -17.49
N GLU A 213 5.49 16.76 -17.50
CA GLU A 213 6.46 17.51 -18.32
C GLU A 213 7.41 18.35 -17.45
N ALA A 214 6.91 18.85 -16.32
CA ALA A 214 7.67 19.68 -15.41
C ALA A 214 7.03 19.71 -14.00
N LEU A 215 7.76 20.24 -13.04
CA LEU A 215 7.25 20.56 -11.71
C LEU A 215 7.33 22.06 -11.45
N ALA A 216 6.29 22.61 -10.86
CA ALA A 216 6.34 23.92 -10.20
C ALA A 216 6.87 23.72 -8.78
N LEU A 217 7.85 24.53 -8.42
CA LEU A 217 8.62 24.39 -7.19
C LEU A 217 8.63 25.71 -6.43
N ARG A 218 8.65 25.64 -5.11
CA ARG A 218 8.84 26.81 -4.25
C ARG A 218 9.93 26.55 -3.23
N ASN A 219 10.88 27.47 -3.12
CA ASN A 219 11.85 27.44 -2.05
C ASN A 219 11.17 27.85 -0.74
N THR A 220 11.21 26.99 0.27
CA THR A 220 10.51 27.16 1.56
C THR A 220 11.17 28.19 2.48
N VAL A 221 12.38 28.65 2.16
CA VAL A 221 13.13 29.66 2.92
C VAL A 221 13.04 31.03 2.24
N THR A 222 13.27 31.11 0.93
CA THR A 222 13.28 32.38 0.20
C THR A 222 11.92 32.76 -0.37
N GLY A 223 11.00 31.80 -0.52
CA GLY A 223 9.73 31.98 -1.21
C GLY A 223 9.85 32.03 -2.74
N GLU A 224 11.06 31.84 -3.30
CA GLU A 224 11.29 31.86 -4.74
C GLU A 224 10.53 30.71 -5.42
N GLU A 225 9.74 31.06 -6.43
CA GLU A 225 9.04 30.09 -7.27
C GLU A 225 9.86 29.81 -8.53
N SER A 226 9.93 28.55 -8.91
CA SER A 226 10.65 28.10 -10.10
C SER A 226 9.93 26.96 -10.79
N LYS A 227 10.30 26.72 -12.05
CA LYS A 227 9.83 25.59 -12.84
C LYS A 227 11.05 24.79 -13.29
N ARG A 228 10.95 23.46 -13.23
CA ARG A 228 11.99 22.56 -13.75
C ARG A 228 11.37 21.39 -14.48
N ASP A 229 11.96 21.03 -15.61
CA ASP A 229 11.49 19.94 -16.46
C ASP A 229 11.84 18.59 -15.83
N PHE A 230 10.85 17.71 -15.82
CA PHE A 230 10.92 16.35 -15.31
C PHE A 230 9.96 15.48 -16.11
N THR A 231 10.36 14.25 -16.39
CA THR A 231 9.46 13.30 -17.05
C THR A 231 8.66 12.45 -16.06
N GLY A 232 9.07 12.45 -14.79
CA GLY A 232 8.40 11.71 -13.73
C GLY A 232 8.62 12.30 -12.34
N LEU A 233 7.63 12.09 -11.48
CA LEU A 233 7.59 12.45 -10.06
C LEU A 233 7.25 11.21 -9.24
N PHE A 234 8.17 10.83 -8.35
CA PHE A 234 7.99 9.78 -7.37
C PHE A 234 7.75 10.38 -5.99
N VAL A 235 6.58 10.14 -5.41
CA VAL A 235 6.18 10.72 -4.12
C VAL A 235 6.47 9.70 -3.00
N ALA A 236 7.57 9.91 -2.29
CA ALA A 236 8.09 9.02 -1.26
C ALA A 236 8.03 9.64 0.16
N ILE A 237 6.86 10.17 0.52
CA ILE A 237 6.64 10.88 1.80
C ILE A 237 6.01 10.02 2.91
N GLY A 238 5.95 8.70 2.68
CA GLY A 238 5.48 7.70 3.64
C GLY A 238 4.13 7.09 3.25
N HIS A 239 3.62 6.20 4.10
CA HIS A 239 2.34 5.53 3.92
C HIS A 239 1.49 5.70 5.19
N ILE A 240 0.21 5.38 5.10
CA ILE A 240 -0.76 5.41 6.19
C ILE A 240 -1.42 4.02 6.22
N PRO A 241 -1.09 3.14 7.18
CA PRO A 241 -1.80 1.88 7.36
C PRO A 241 -3.27 2.16 7.68
N ARG A 242 -4.19 1.41 7.08
CA ARG A 242 -5.64 1.57 7.29
C ARG A 242 -6.08 0.88 8.59
N SER A 243 -5.61 1.41 9.71
CA SER A 243 -5.81 0.86 11.07
C SER A 243 -6.79 1.69 11.92
N GLU A 244 -7.52 2.62 11.32
CA GLU A 244 -8.38 3.60 12.00
C GLU A 244 -9.47 2.95 12.86
N LEU A 245 -10.04 1.84 12.38
CA LEU A 245 -11.06 1.06 13.10
C LEU A 245 -10.49 0.20 14.24
N LEU A 246 -9.16 0.05 14.31
CA LEU A 246 -8.47 -0.86 15.22
C LEU A 246 -7.90 -0.14 16.45
N LEU A 247 -7.95 1.20 16.45
CA LEU A 247 -7.46 2.04 17.53
C LEU A 247 -8.07 1.62 18.87
N ASN A 248 -7.22 1.52 19.90
CA ASN A 248 -7.59 1.10 21.26
C ASN A 248 -8.09 -0.34 21.40
N GLN A 249 -7.92 -1.19 20.37
CA GLN A 249 -8.25 -2.62 20.40
C GLN A 249 -7.03 -3.49 20.11
N ILE A 250 -6.27 -3.15 19.07
CA ILE A 250 -5.08 -3.88 18.63
C ILE A 250 -3.82 -3.05 18.90
N ASP A 251 -2.73 -3.74 19.24
CA ASP A 251 -1.43 -3.11 19.43
C ASP A 251 -0.87 -2.62 18.08
N LEU A 252 -0.64 -1.31 18.01
CA LEU A 252 0.00 -0.66 16.86
C LEU A 252 1.44 -0.27 17.20
N ASP A 253 2.28 -0.12 16.18
CA ASP A 253 3.56 0.56 16.31
C ASP A 253 3.42 2.09 16.31
N ALA A 254 4.55 2.80 16.38
CA ALA A 254 4.56 4.26 16.41
C ALA A 254 4.13 4.91 15.08
N GLU A 255 4.08 4.14 13.99
CA GLU A 255 3.67 4.59 12.66
C GLU A 255 2.23 4.17 12.31
N GLY A 256 1.58 3.41 13.20
CA GLY A 256 0.19 3.00 13.10
C GLY A 256 -0.02 1.62 12.47
N TYR A 257 1.05 0.86 12.18
CA TYR A 257 0.95 -0.49 11.63
C TYR A 257 0.57 -1.48 12.73
N VAL A 258 -0.20 -2.50 12.36
CA VAL A 258 -0.60 -3.57 13.30
C VAL A 258 0.61 -4.43 13.63
N LYS A 259 0.84 -4.68 14.92
CA LYS A 259 1.88 -5.61 15.37
C LYS A 259 1.39 -7.05 15.30
N VAL A 260 2.25 -7.93 14.83
CA VAL A 260 2.03 -9.38 14.79
C VAL A 260 3.14 -10.16 15.50
N GLU A 261 2.82 -11.37 15.95
CA GLU A 261 3.76 -12.22 16.69
C GLU A 261 4.80 -12.86 15.76
N GLY A 262 6.03 -12.35 15.79
CA GLY A 262 7.18 -12.96 15.11
C GLY A 262 6.98 -13.05 13.60
N GLN A 263 7.01 -14.28 13.06
CA GLN A 263 6.79 -14.57 11.63
C GLN A 263 5.35 -15.05 11.34
N SER A 264 4.44 -14.96 12.30
CA SER A 264 3.02 -15.32 12.13
C SER A 264 2.18 -14.11 11.73
N THR A 265 0.87 -14.31 11.63
CA THR A 265 -0.11 -13.23 11.38
C THR A 265 -0.95 -12.88 12.61
N ARG A 266 -0.67 -13.49 13.77
CA ARG A 266 -1.45 -13.32 15.00
C ARG A 266 -1.22 -11.95 15.61
N THR A 267 -2.30 -11.27 15.97
CA THR A 267 -2.23 -10.02 16.74
C THR A 267 -2.26 -10.30 18.25
N ASN A 268 -2.30 -9.25 19.07
CA ASN A 268 -2.49 -9.36 20.52
C ASN A 268 -3.88 -9.89 20.92
N LEU A 269 -4.84 -9.98 20.00
CA LEU A 269 -6.19 -10.48 20.26
C LEU A 269 -6.39 -11.89 19.69
N LYS A 270 -6.84 -12.83 20.56
CA LYS A 270 -7.16 -14.20 20.16
C LYS A 270 -8.25 -14.21 19.07
N GLY A 271 -8.00 -14.97 18.00
CA GLY A 271 -8.89 -15.09 16.85
C GLY A 271 -8.82 -13.91 15.86
N VAL A 272 -7.84 -13.01 16.03
CA VAL A 272 -7.63 -11.87 15.12
C VAL A 272 -6.26 -11.98 14.48
N PHE A 273 -6.23 -11.85 13.17
CA PHE A 273 -5.02 -11.96 12.34
C PHE A 273 -4.89 -10.71 11.48
N ALA A 274 -3.67 -10.32 11.13
CA ALA A 274 -3.39 -9.18 10.26
C ALA A 274 -2.32 -9.51 9.23
N CYS A 275 -2.47 -9.01 8.01
CA CYS A 275 -1.61 -9.34 6.89
C CYS A 275 -1.53 -8.23 5.83
N GLY A 276 -0.63 -8.41 4.87
CA GLY A 276 -0.32 -7.43 3.84
C GLY A 276 0.24 -6.13 4.41
N ASP A 277 0.06 -5.05 3.66
CA ASP A 277 0.61 -3.73 3.98
C ASP A 277 0.04 -3.12 5.28
N LEU A 278 -0.97 -3.74 5.92
CA LEU A 278 -1.43 -3.32 7.24
C LEU A 278 -0.39 -3.59 8.33
N VAL A 279 0.47 -4.60 8.13
CA VAL A 279 1.55 -5.00 9.04
C VAL A 279 2.93 -4.80 8.42
N ASP A 280 3.02 -4.77 7.09
CA ASP A 280 4.28 -4.68 6.35
C ASP A 280 4.58 -3.23 5.93
N HIS A 281 5.48 -2.57 6.67
CA HIS A 281 6.05 -1.28 6.30
C HIS A 281 7.42 -1.41 5.62
N THR A 282 7.87 -2.62 5.30
CA THR A 282 9.20 -2.90 4.75
C THR A 282 9.11 -3.21 3.25
N TYR A 283 8.37 -4.24 2.84
CA TYR A 283 8.37 -4.71 1.46
C TYR A 283 7.27 -4.07 0.61
N ARG A 284 6.02 -4.08 1.09
CA ARG A 284 4.86 -3.41 0.46
C ARG A 284 4.73 -3.76 -1.03
N GLN A 285 4.66 -5.05 -1.34
CA GLN A 285 4.48 -5.57 -2.69
C GLN A 285 3.26 -6.48 -2.75
N ALA A 286 2.59 -6.50 -3.91
CA ALA A 286 1.43 -7.36 -4.11
C ALA A 286 1.71 -8.85 -3.82
N ILE A 287 2.90 -9.32 -4.17
CA ILE A 287 3.30 -10.72 -3.94
C ILE A 287 3.61 -11.02 -2.47
N THR A 288 4.21 -10.08 -1.72
CA THR A 288 4.41 -10.25 -0.27
C THR A 288 3.09 -10.18 0.48
N ALA A 289 2.19 -9.29 0.06
CA ALA A 289 0.83 -9.21 0.58
C ALA A 289 0.03 -10.49 0.31
N ALA A 290 0.07 -11.05 -0.90
CA ALA A 290 -0.55 -12.34 -1.20
C ALA A 290 0.01 -13.47 -0.31
N GLY A 291 1.33 -13.54 -0.16
CA GLY A 291 1.99 -14.52 0.71
C GLY A 291 1.52 -14.46 2.17
N THR A 292 1.46 -13.26 2.75
CA THR A 292 0.97 -13.08 4.14
C THR A 292 -0.54 -13.31 4.27
N GLY A 293 -1.32 -13.07 3.21
CA GLY A 293 -2.74 -13.46 3.14
C GLY A 293 -2.94 -14.98 3.23
N CYS A 294 -2.09 -15.76 2.56
CA CYS A 294 -2.06 -17.22 2.72
C CYS A 294 -1.74 -17.62 4.17
N GLN A 295 -0.70 -17.03 4.78
CA GLN A 295 -0.34 -17.29 6.18
C GLN A 295 -1.51 -17.00 7.12
N ALA A 296 -2.23 -15.89 6.91
CA ALA A 296 -3.38 -15.50 7.74
C ALA A 296 -4.53 -16.50 7.67
N ALA A 297 -4.83 -17.04 6.48
CA ALA A 297 -5.84 -18.07 6.34
C ALA A 297 -5.46 -19.37 7.04
N LEU A 298 -4.20 -19.78 6.97
CA LEU A 298 -3.71 -20.99 7.63
C LEU A 298 -3.65 -20.84 9.17
N ASP A 299 -3.25 -19.67 9.66
CA ASP A 299 -3.28 -19.35 11.09
C ASP A 299 -4.73 -19.33 11.62
N ALA A 300 -5.67 -18.76 10.85
CA ALA A 300 -7.10 -18.74 11.20
C ALA A 300 -7.74 -20.13 11.15
N GLU A 301 -7.43 -20.95 10.15
CA GLU A 301 -7.92 -22.33 10.04
C GLU A 301 -7.45 -23.19 11.22
N LYS A 302 -6.17 -23.10 11.58
CA LYS A 302 -5.63 -23.76 12.77
C LYS A 302 -6.33 -23.29 14.05
N PHE A 303 -6.59 -22.00 14.17
CA PHE A 303 -7.30 -21.44 15.32
C PHE A 303 -8.74 -21.97 15.44
N LEU A 304 -9.47 -22.05 14.33
CA LEU A 304 -10.86 -22.50 14.30
C LEU A 304 -11.02 -24.02 14.49
N SER A 305 -9.93 -24.77 14.31
CA SER A 305 -9.89 -26.23 14.48
C SER A 305 -9.65 -26.67 15.94
N HIS A 306 -9.46 -25.73 16.87
CA HIS A 306 -9.13 -25.96 18.28
C HIS A 306 -10.03 -25.14 19.22
#